data_AF-A0A418EYD4-F1
#
_entry.id   AF-A0A418EYD4-F1
#
_cell.length_a   1.000
_cell.length_b   1.000
_cell.length_c   1.000
_cell.angle_alpha   90.00
_cell.angle_beta   90.00
_cell.angle_gamma   90.00
#
_symmetry.space_group_name_H-M   'P 1'
#
loop_
_entity.id
_entity.type
_entity.pdbx_description
1 polymer ?
#
loop_
_entity_poly.entity_id
_entity_poly.type
_entity_poly.pdbx_seq_one_letter_code
_entity_poly.pdbx_strand_id
1 'polypeptide(L)'
;MATTEADVLGRYERRLTEKYRFGLHVIIDHMSCLVSLFHHAQTELKSLEALAQKKLPQMLPFLNLVHDKINVVTQATPLFLGYDHLLAYIKILQQEKQSFDPRPQPWNALRLYDTDYQDQFATKVDVFTTLTQELDVHVREFHVQVERHASLLQLLSQKREAMYAILQQVQNQQLPTNQKKHKAELKGLYERSLVKYKQALQAGPIKLEKQIQHEIRHVTAHLRCMVLPHWRVCHTVRRANAEVSPESPLSSRQLELVQ
;
A
#
# COMPACT_ATOMS: atom_id res chain seq x y z
N MET A 1 -20.74 2.48 -14.85
CA MET A 1 -20.54 1.35 -13.91
C MET A 1 -20.83 1.88 -12.51
N ALA A 2 -21.72 1.24 -11.76
CA ALA A 2 -22.04 1.66 -10.40
C ALA A 2 -20.79 1.48 -9.52
N THR A 3 -20.31 2.56 -8.89
CA THR A 3 -19.24 2.48 -7.88
C THR A 3 -19.70 1.65 -6.71
N THR A 4 -19.00 0.55 -6.43
CA THR A 4 -19.29 -0.31 -5.29
C THR A 4 -18.79 0.33 -3.99
N GLU A 5 -19.33 -0.12 -2.85
CA GLU A 5 -18.86 0.27 -1.52
C GLU A 5 -17.35 0.05 -1.36
N ALA A 6 -16.86 -1.10 -1.83
CA ALA A 6 -15.45 -1.46 -1.83
C ALA A 6 -14.60 -0.47 -2.66
N ASP A 7 -15.11 0.01 -3.80
CA ASP A 7 -14.40 0.99 -4.63
C ASP A 7 -14.26 2.34 -3.92
N VAL A 8 -15.29 2.76 -3.17
CA VAL A 8 -15.29 4.03 -2.44
C VAL A 8 -14.35 3.92 -1.24
N LEU A 9 -14.42 2.82 -0.49
CA LEU A 9 -13.54 2.56 0.65
C LEU A 9 -12.07 2.46 0.21
N GLY A 10 -11.77 1.70 -0.86
CA GLY A 10 -10.41 1.56 -1.37
C GLY A 10 -9.82 2.89 -1.88
N ARG A 11 -10.61 3.76 -2.52
CA ARG A 11 -10.15 5.11 -2.88
C ARG A 11 -9.87 5.97 -1.65
N TYR A 12 -10.70 5.84 -0.63
CA TYR A 12 -10.53 6.57 0.63
C TYR A 12 -9.24 6.14 1.35
N GLU A 13 -9.00 4.83 1.45
CA GLU A 13 -7.76 4.26 2.00
C GLU A 13 -6.53 4.77 1.27
N ARG A 14 -6.52 4.77 -0.08
CA ARG A 14 -5.41 5.34 -0.86
C ARG A 14 -5.16 6.80 -0.54
N ARG A 15 -6.21 7.61 -0.44
CA ARG A 15 -6.10 9.04 -0.08
C ARG A 15 -5.58 9.23 1.35
N LEU A 16 -5.94 8.36 2.27
CA LEU A 16 -5.38 8.38 3.62
C LEU A 16 -3.88 8.08 3.59
N THR A 17 -3.46 7.02 2.90
CA THR A 17 -2.04 6.68 2.75
C THR A 17 -1.26 7.82 2.10
N GLU A 18 -1.79 8.43 1.03
CA GLU A 18 -1.15 9.55 0.35
C GLU A 18 -1.04 10.80 1.24
N LYS A 19 -2.10 11.11 2.00
CA LYS A 19 -2.09 12.23 2.96
C LYS A 19 -1.05 12.06 4.06
N TYR A 20 -0.85 10.83 4.53
CA TYR A 20 0.06 10.51 5.63
C TYR A 20 1.38 9.89 5.16
N ARG A 21 1.68 9.93 3.86
CA ARG A 21 2.82 9.24 3.24
C ARG A 21 4.16 9.49 3.92
N PHE A 22 4.43 10.71 4.38
CA PHE A 22 5.68 11.05 5.06
C PHE A 22 5.76 10.44 6.46
N GLY A 23 4.63 10.30 7.17
CA GLY A 23 4.60 9.58 8.44
C GLY A 23 4.61 8.06 8.25
N LEU A 24 4.27 7.57 7.06
CA LEU A 24 4.18 6.15 6.73
C LEU A 24 5.38 5.62 5.95
N HIS A 25 6.32 6.46 5.52
CA HIS A 25 7.39 6.06 4.60
C HIS A 25 8.16 4.83 5.10
N VAL A 26 8.59 4.82 6.37
CA VAL A 26 9.29 3.68 6.98
C VAL A 26 8.46 2.40 6.94
N ILE A 27 7.15 2.49 7.20
CA ILE A 27 6.24 1.35 7.14
C ILE A 27 6.13 0.83 5.70
N ILE A 28 5.98 1.73 4.73
CA ILE A 28 5.89 1.40 3.30
C ILE A 28 7.20 0.78 2.80
N ASP A 29 8.35 1.28 3.23
CA ASP A 29 9.66 0.77 2.86
C ASP A 29 9.83 -0.67 3.38
N HIS A 30 9.53 -0.93 4.67
CA HIS A 30 9.57 -2.30 5.21
C HIS A 30 8.61 -3.25 4.50
N MET A 31 7.39 -2.81 4.19
CA MET A 31 6.44 -3.61 3.43
C MET A 31 6.96 -3.94 2.03
N SER A 32 7.60 -2.98 1.37
CA SER A 32 8.20 -3.17 0.04
C SER A 32 9.40 -4.10 0.07
N CYS A 33 10.24 -4.00 1.10
CA CYS A 33 11.34 -4.94 1.36
C CYS A 33 10.82 -6.36 1.56
N LEU A 34 9.80 -6.56 2.41
CA LEU A 34 9.20 -7.88 2.66
C LEU A 34 8.64 -8.51 1.37
N VAL A 35 7.89 -7.74 0.58
CA VAL A 35 7.37 -8.22 -0.72
C VAL A 35 8.51 -8.61 -1.67
N SER A 36 9.57 -7.82 -1.71
CA SER A 36 10.75 -8.13 -2.53
C SER A 36 11.44 -9.40 -2.09
N LEU A 37 11.59 -9.62 -0.77
CA LEU A 37 12.16 -10.84 -0.19
C LEU A 37 11.32 -12.06 -0.54
N PHE A 38 9.99 -11.99 -0.45
CA PHE A 38 9.14 -13.13 -0.82
C PHE A 38 9.21 -13.43 -2.31
N HIS A 39 9.27 -12.41 -3.15
CA HIS A 39 9.43 -12.62 -4.59
C HIS A 39 10.77 -13.28 -4.93
N HIS A 40 11.85 -12.86 -4.26
CA HIS A 40 13.16 -13.47 -4.41
C HIS A 40 13.14 -14.92 -3.92
N ALA A 41 12.60 -15.18 -2.72
CA ALA A 41 12.46 -16.52 -2.16
C ALA A 41 11.65 -17.46 -3.07
N GLN A 42 10.53 -16.99 -3.67
CA GLN A 42 9.76 -17.78 -4.64
C GLN A 42 10.56 -18.13 -5.88
N THR A 43 11.38 -17.21 -6.39
CA THR A 43 12.21 -17.44 -7.58
C THR A 43 13.29 -18.48 -7.29
N GLU A 44 13.96 -18.35 -6.16
CA GLU A 44 14.97 -19.31 -5.71
C GLU A 44 14.37 -20.68 -5.41
N LEU A 45 13.16 -20.72 -4.82
CA LEU A 45 12.47 -21.96 -4.50
C LEU A 45 12.14 -22.76 -5.76
N LYS A 46 11.61 -22.10 -6.80
CA LYS A 46 11.33 -22.74 -8.10
C LYS A 46 12.59 -23.35 -8.73
N SER A 47 13.72 -22.66 -8.60
CA SER A 47 15.00 -23.18 -9.10
C SER A 47 15.46 -24.42 -8.32
N LEU A 48 15.27 -24.42 -7.00
CA LEU A 48 15.60 -25.53 -6.10
C LEU A 48 14.67 -26.73 -6.31
N GLU A 49 13.37 -26.49 -6.51
CA GLU A 49 12.37 -27.51 -6.87
C GLU A 49 12.75 -28.21 -8.19
N ALA A 50 13.15 -27.45 -9.22
CA ALA A 50 13.57 -28.01 -10.49
C ALA A 50 14.84 -28.88 -10.37
N LEU A 51 15.76 -28.53 -9.47
CA LEU A 51 16.93 -29.36 -9.16
C LEU A 51 16.50 -30.63 -8.41
N ALA A 52 15.69 -30.49 -7.36
CA ALA A 52 15.19 -31.59 -6.54
C ALA A 52 14.38 -32.61 -7.37
N GLN A 53 13.55 -32.16 -8.31
CA GLN A 53 12.78 -33.04 -9.20
C GLN A 53 13.68 -33.98 -10.02
N LYS A 54 14.90 -33.55 -10.38
CA LYS A 54 15.81 -34.34 -11.23
C LYS A 54 16.47 -35.48 -10.48
N LYS A 55 16.98 -35.22 -9.26
CA LYS A 55 17.87 -36.16 -8.56
C LYS A 55 17.46 -36.44 -7.11
N LEU A 56 16.63 -35.61 -6.48
CA LEU A 56 16.30 -35.70 -5.06
C LEU A 56 14.79 -35.49 -4.77
N PRO A 57 13.90 -36.31 -5.35
CA PRO A 57 12.44 -36.10 -5.26
C PRO A 57 11.89 -36.16 -3.83
N GLN A 58 12.58 -36.86 -2.92
CA GLN A 58 12.26 -36.91 -1.49
C GLN A 58 12.30 -35.53 -0.79
N MET A 59 12.94 -34.53 -1.41
CA MET A 59 12.94 -33.15 -0.90
C MET A 59 11.68 -32.37 -1.26
N LEU A 60 10.94 -32.77 -2.30
CA LEU A 60 9.80 -32.01 -2.82
C LEU A 60 8.69 -31.75 -1.79
N PRO A 61 8.32 -32.68 -0.89
CA PRO A 61 7.32 -32.39 0.13
C PRO A 61 7.71 -31.23 1.05
N PHE A 62 9.00 -31.08 1.36
CA PHE A 62 9.51 -29.99 2.19
C PHE A 62 9.55 -28.67 1.42
N LEU A 63 9.96 -28.70 0.15
CA LEU A 63 9.96 -27.51 -0.71
C LEU A 63 8.53 -27.00 -0.96
N ASN A 64 7.57 -27.90 -1.17
CA ASN A 64 6.15 -27.55 -1.29
C ASN A 64 5.62 -26.91 0.00
N LEU A 65 6.03 -27.39 1.17
CA LEU A 65 5.66 -26.74 2.44
C LEU A 65 6.20 -25.30 2.51
N VAL A 66 7.47 -25.09 2.15
CA VAL A 66 8.08 -23.75 2.09
C VAL A 66 7.30 -22.87 1.11
N HIS A 67 6.94 -23.41 -0.06
CA HIS A 67 6.14 -22.73 -1.08
C HIS A 67 4.81 -22.26 -0.53
N ASP A 68 4.08 -23.15 0.14
CA ASP A 68 2.78 -22.86 0.74
C ASP A 68 2.91 -21.77 1.82
N LYS A 69 3.96 -21.81 2.64
CA LYS A 69 4.18 -20.78 3.68
C LYS A 69 4.53 -19.43 3.09
N ILE A 70 5.33 -19.37 2.04
CA ILE A 70 5.60 -18.10 1.32
C ILE A 70 4.29 -17.56 0.70
N ASN A 71 3.44 -18.42 0.16
CA ASN A 71 2.15 -18.00 -0.38
C ASN A 71 1.21 -17.47 0.71
N VAL A 72 1.15 -18.13 1.87
CA VAL A 72 0.34 -17.67 3.01
C VAL A 72 0.76 -16.26 3.45
N VAL A 73 2.05 -16.00 3.64
CA VAL A 73 2.49 -14.65 4.04
C VAL A 73 2.26 -13.63 2.92
N THR A 74 2.46 -14.01 1.66
CA THR A 74 2.24 -13.11 0.51
C THR A 74 0.77 -12.71 0.41
N GLN A 75 -0.15 -13.67 0.58
CA GLN A 75 -1.59 -13.41 0.57
C GLN A 75 -2.07 -12.63 1.81
N ALA A 76 -1.41 -12.82 2.95
CA ALA A 76 -1.69 -12.09 4.18
C ALA A 76 -1.20 -10.63 4.14
N THR A 77 -0.44 -10.22 3.11
CA THR A 77 0.05 -8.85 2.95
C THR A 77 -1.12 -7.86 2.99
N PRO A 78 -1.18 -6.98 4.00
CA PRO A 78 -2.31 -6.09 4.19
C PRO A 78 -2.38 -5.03 3.09
N LEU A 79 -3.57 -4.88 2.50
CA LEU A 79 -3.88 -3.81 1.54
C LEU A 79 -4.04 -2.44 2.21
N PHE A 80 -4.35 -2.44 3.51
CA PHE A 80 -4.56 -1.24 4.32
C PHE A 80 -3.56 -1.20 5.48
N LEU A 81 -2.91 -0.05 5.67
CA LEU A 81 -1.89 0.18 6.70
C LEU A 81 -2.53 0.60 8.04
N GLY A 82 -3.48 -0.20 8.52
CA GLY A 82 -4.08 -0.04 9.85
C GLY A 82 -3.26 -0.74 10.94
N TYR A 83 -3.31 -0.25 12.17
CA TYR A 83 -2.50 -0.79 13.28
C TYR A 83 -2.74 -2.29 13.49
N ASP A 84 -3.99 -2.69 13.69
CA ASP A 84 -4.34 -4.10 13.92
C ASP A 84 -4.09 -4.99 12.70
N HIS A 85 -4.19 -4.42 11.49
CA HIS A 85 -3.93 -5.14 10.24
C HIS A 85 -2.44 -5.47 10.13
N LEU A 86 -1.58 -4.50 10.46
CA LEU A 86 -0.14 -4.67 10.47
C LEU A 86 0.31 -5.61 11.59
N LEU A 87 -0.28 -5.51 12.79
CA LEU A 87 0.01 -6.44 13.89
C LEU A 87 -0.40 -7.88 13.56
N ALA A 88 -1.59 -8.08 12.98
CA ALA A 88 -2.04 -9.39 12.53
C ALA A 88 -1.07 -9.97 11.49
N TYR A 89 -0.62 -9.15 10.56
CA TYR A 89 0.36 -9.56 9.55
C TYR A 89 1.73 -9.91 10.17
N ILE A 90 2.25 -9.09 11.09
CA ILE A 90 3.49 -9.39 11.83
C ILE A 90 3.38 -10.73 12.57
N LYS A 91 2.24 -11.02 13.18
CA LYS A 91 2.00 -12.29 13.86
C LYS A 91 2.09 -13.47 12.90
N ILE A 92 1.49 -13.36 11.71
CA ILE A 92 1.59 -14.39 10.66
C ILE A 92 3.05 -14.56 10.22
N LEU A 93 3.77 -13.45 9.98
CA LEU A 93 5.20 -13.50 9.63
C LEU A 93 6.03 -14.21 10.71
N GLN A 94 5.79 -13.91 11.99
CA GLN A 94 6.51 -14.54 13.09
C GLN A 94 6.23 -16.04 13.21
N GLN A 95 5.00 -16.47 12.90
CA GLN A 95 4.60 -17.87 12.94
C GLN A 95 5.22 -18.66 11.78
N GLU A 96 5.23 -18.08 10.58
CA GLU A 96 5.58 -18.82 9.36
C GLU A 96 7.05 -18.73 8.97
N LYS A 97 7.79 -17.69 9.40
CA LYS A 97 9.19 -17.47 9.01
C LYS A 97 10.14 -18.63 9.30
N GLN A 98 9.88 -19.45 10.32
CA GLN A 98 10.72 -20.60 10.65
C GLN A 98 10.63 -21.72 9.58
N SER A 99 9.52 -21.75 8.84
CA SER A 99 9.28 -22.72 7.78
C SER A 99 9.94 -22.33 6.46
N PHE A 100 10.65 -21.19 6.41
CA PHE A 100 11.32 -20.72 5.18
C PHE A 100 12.70 -21.38 5.00
N ASP A 101 13.23 -22.01 6.05
CA ASP A 101 14.46 -22.78 5.98
C ASP A 101 14.18 -24.15 5.34
N PRO A 102 14.69 -24.43 4.13
CA PRO A 102 14.39 -25.64 3.39
C PRO A 102 15.28 -26.82 3.81
N ARG A 103 15.96 -26.79 4.98
CA ARG A 103 16.92 -27.82 5.43
C ARG A 103 16.29 -28.89 6.35
N PRO A 104 15.84 -30.05 5.84
CA PRO A 104 15.43 -31.21 6.66
C PRO A 104 16.52 -32.30 6.75
N GLN A 105 16.31 -33.30 7.62
CA GLN A 105 17.20 -34.47 7.80
C GLN A 105 17.65 -35.25 6.54
N PRO A 106 16.87 -35.35 5.44
CA PRO A 106 17.32 -35.97 4.17
C PRO A 106 18.52 -35.29 3.48
N TRP A 107 18.95 -34.12 3.98
CA TRP A 107 20.07 -33.35 3.43
C TRP A 107 21.40 -34.11 3.39
N ASN A 108 21.62 -35.03 4.34
CA ASN A 108 22.81 -35.86 4.36
C ASN A 108 22.94 -36.75 3.11
N ALA A 109 21.84 -37.01 2.39
CA ALA A 109 21.84 -37.77 1.14
C ALA A 109 22.48 -37.00 -0.03
N LEU A 110 22.68 -35.69 0.06
CA LEU A 110 23.37 -34.90 -0.97
C LEU A 110 24.81 -35.34 -1.20
N ARG A 111 25.46 -35.91 -0.17
CA ARG A 111 26.83 -36.44 -0.24
C ARG A 111 27.00 -37.60 -1.23
N LEU A 112 25.89 -38.17 -1.71
CA LEU A 112 25.87 -39.31 -2.63
C LEU A 112 25.89 -38.89 -4.11
N TYR A 113 25.79 -37.59 -4.43
CA TYR A 113 25.74 -37.08 -5.81
C TYR A 113 27.08 -36.47 -6.26
N ASP A 114 27.20 -36.15 -7.55
CA ASP A 114 28.38 -35.47 -8.11
C ASP A 114 28.59 -34.06 -7.51
N THR A 115 29.86 -33.63 -7.49
CA THR A 115 30.28 -32.37 -6.85
C THR A 115 29.57 -31.14 -7.44
N ASP A 116 29.40 -31.09 -8.76
CA ASP A 116 28.73 -29.97 -9.44
C ASP A 116 27.26 -29.83 -8.97
N TYR A 117 26.55 -30.96 -8.82
CA TYR A 117 25.19 -30.96 -8.29
C TYR A 117 25.15 -30.58 -6.81
N GLN A 118 26.12 -31.04 -6.01
CA GLN A 118 26.24 -30.64 -4.60
C GLN A 118 26.46 -29.12 -4.46
N ASP A 119 27.34 -28.53 -5.26
CA ASP A 119 27.68 -27.11 -5.23
C ASP A 119 26.48 -26.24 -5.66
N GLN A 120 25.75 -26.65 -6.70
CA GLN A 120 24.52 -25.97 -7.12
C GLN A 120 23.46 -25.98 -6.01
N PHE A 121 23.28 -27.11 -5.34
CA PHE A 121 22.29 -27.25 -4.26
C PHE A 121 22.73 -26.47 -3.01
N ALA A 122 24.01 -26.52 -2.64
CA ALA A 122 24.58 -25.77 -1.52
C ALA A 122 24.44 -24.25 -1.71
N THR A 123 24.75 -23.75 -2.91
CA THR A 123 24.62 -22.32 -3.24
C THR A 123 23.18 -21.83 -3.03
N LYS A 124 22.19 -22.60 -3.48
CA LYS A 124 20.77 -22.24 -3.28
C LYS A 124 20.38 -22.23 -1.81
N VAL A 125 20.97 -23.09 -0.99
CA VAL A 125 20.72 -23.09 0.45
C VAL A 125 21.37 -21.94 1.17
N ASP A 126 22.55 -21.51 0.76
CA ASP A 126 23.17 -20.32 1.33
C ASP A 126 22.31 -19.09 1.06
N VAL A 127 21.68 -19.02 -0.12
CA VAL A 127 20.69 -17.98 -0.44
C VAL A 127 19.47 -18.06 0.48
N PHE A 128 18.87 -19.24 0.68
CA PHE A 128 17.73 -19.39 1.60
C PHE A 128 18.08 -19.09 3.06
N THR A 129 19.29 -19.45 3.48
CA THR A 129 19.80 -19.14 4.82
C THR A 129 19.91 -17.63 5.01
N THR A 130 20.45 -16.94 4.00
CA THR A 130 20.57 -15.47 3.98
C THR A 130 19.19 -14.81 4.01
N LEU A 131 18.27 -15.26 3.14
CA LEU A 131 16.89 -14.77 3.09
C LEU A 131 16.16 -14.95 4.42
N THR A 132 16.35 -16.08 5.10
CA THR A 132 15.73 -16.35 6.40
C THR A 132 16.28 -15.42 7.48
N GLN A 133 17.60 -15.15 7.46
CA GLN A 133 18.22 -14.20 8.38
C GLN A 133 17.75 -12.76 8.14
N GLU A 134 17.69 -12.33 6.88
CA GLU A 134 17.17 -11.01 6.48
C GLU A 134 15.71 -10.85 6.90
N LEU A 135 14.87 -11.87 6.66
CA LEU A 135 13.48 -11.88 7.10
C LEU A 135 13.38 -11.75 8.63
N ASP A 136 14.23 -12.45 9.37
CA ASP A 136 14.24 -12.41 10.83
C ASP A 136 14.54 -11.02 11.38
N VAL A 137 15.51 -10.33 10.78
CA VAL A 137 15.87 -8.94 11.10
C VAL A 137 14.73 -7.99 10.73
N HIS A 138 14.25 -8.06 9.49
CA HIS A 138 13.22 -7.15 9.00
C HIS A 138 11.89 -7.30 9.74
N VAL A 139 11.47 -8.52 10.11
CA VAL A 139 10.24 -8.71 10.90
C VAL A 139 10.36 -8.05 12.28
N ARG A 140 11.53 -8.12 12.91
CA ARG A 140 11.76 -7.47 14.23
C ARG A 140 11.76 -5.95 14.09
N GLU A 141 12.51 -5.42 13.14
CA GLU A 141 12.56 -3.98 12.88
C GLU A 141 11.20 -3.44 12.49
N PHE A 142 10.48 -4.13 11.61
CA PHE A 142 9.15 -3.74 11.17
C PHE A 142 8.18 -3.65 12.35
N HIS A 143 8.21 -4.62 13.26
CA HIS A 143 7.40 -4.58 14.48
C HIS A 143 7.72 -3.34 15.34
N VAL A 144 9.00 -3.03 15.55
CA VAL A 144 9.41 -1.82 16.28
C VAL A 144 8.90 -0.55 15.59
N GLN A 145 8.94 -0.48 14.26
CA GLN A 145 8.45 0.68 13.52
C GLN A 145 6.92 0.80 13.57
N VAL A 146 6.19 -0.32 13.53
CA VAL A 146 4.73 -0.34 13.70
C VAL A 146 4.34 0.20 15.07
N GLU A 147 5.03 -0.24 16.13
CA GLU A 147 4.81 0.27 17.49
C GLU A 147 5.17 1.76 17.61
N ARG A 148 6.30 2.18 17.03
CA ARG A 148 6.71 3.59 17.02
C ARG A 148 5.67 4.51 16.34
N HIS A 149 5.00 4.02 15.30
CA HIS A 149 3.98 4.75 14.55
C HIS A 149 2.55 4.38 14.94
N ALA A 150 2.34 3.68 16.06
CA ALA A 150 1.04 3.14 16.46
C ALA A 150 -0.05 4.21 16.49
N SER A 151 0.23 5.41 17.01
CA SER A 151 -0.75 6.51 17.08
C SER A 151 -1.26 6.95 15.70
N LEU A 152 -0.36 7.03 14.70
CA LEU A 152 -0.73 7.34 13.33
C LEU A 152 -1.54 6.20 12.70
N LEU A 153 -1.10 4.96 12.89
CA LEU A 153 -1.76 3.77 12.35
C LEU A 153 -3.15 3.54 12.95
N GLN A 154 -3.33 3.83 14.24
CA GLN A 154 -4.62 3.84 14.93
C GLN A 154 -5.52 4.96 14.39
N LEU A 155 -4.99 6.16 14.16
CA LEU A 155 -5.74 7.25 13.53
C LEU A 155 -6.24 6.86 12.13
N LEU A 156 -5.42 6.16 11.33
CA LEU A 156 -5.83 5.64 10.03
C LEU A 156 -6.98 4.64 10.18
N SER A 157 -6.86 3.72 11.14
CA SER A 157 -7.87 2.68 11.41
C SER A 157 -9.21 3.30 11.80
N GLN A 158 -9.20 4.26 12.73
CA GLN A 158 -10.39 5.01 13.14
C GLN A 158 -11.05 5.74 11.97
N LYS A 159 -10.26 6.34 11.08
CA LYS A 159 -10.77 7.03 9.89
C LYS A 159 -11.43 6.07 8.91
N ARG A 160 -10.82 4.91 8.69
CA ARG A 160 -11.38 3.84 7.86
C ARG A 160 -12.70 3.34 8.43
N GLU A 161 -12.74 3.05 9.72
CA GLU A 161 -13.95 2.58 10.42
C GLU A 161 -15.07 3.61 10.38
N ALA A 162 -14.76 4.89 10.57
CA ALA A 162 -15.74 5.96 10.44
C ALA A 162 -16.32 6.05 9.02
N MET A 163 -15.49 5.91 7.99
CA MET A 163 -15.95 5.88 6.60
C MET A 163 -16.80 4.64 6.31
N TYR A 164 -16.38 3.48 6.82
CA TYR A 164 -17.11 2.23 6.67
C TYR A 164 -18.50 2.30 7.34
N ALA A 165 -18.58 2.86 8.56
CA ALA A 165 -19.85 3.07 9.24
C ALA A 165 -20.79 4.03 8.46
N ILE A 166 -20.24 5.08 7.84
CA ILE A 166 -21.01 5.98 6.97
C ILE A 166 -21.54 5.22 5.74
N LEU A 167 -20.70 4.41 5.09
CA LEU A 167 -21.09 3.63 3.92
C LEU A 167 -22.22 2.64 4.26
N GLN A 168 -22.11 1.91 5.37
CA GLN A 168 -23.17 1.02 5.85
C GLN A 168 -24.47 1.78 6.16
N GLN A 169 -24.39 2.96 6.76
CA GLN A 169 -25.57 3.79 7.02
C GLN A 169 -26.25 4.25 5.72
N VAL A 170 -25.48 4.63 4.70
CA VAL A 170 -26.02 5.04 3.39
C VAL A 170 -26.67 3.87 2.66
N GLN A 171 -26.12 2.66 2.80
CA GLN A 171 -26.65 1.45 2.18
C GLN A 171 -27.93 0.96 2.88
N ASN A 172 -28.01 1.12 4.20
CA ASN A 172 -29.18 0.76 5.02
C ASN A 172 -30.26 1.85 5.03
N GLN A 173 -29.95 3.08 4.60
CA GLN A 173 -30.95 4.11 4.37
C GLN A 173 -31.61 3.87 3.01
N GLN A 174 -32.86 3.36 3.04
CA GLN A 174 -33.79 3.65 1.95
C GLN A 174 -33.76 5.15 1.71
N LEU A 175 -33.45 5.57 0.47
CA LEU A 175 -33.36 6.97 0.05
C LEU A 175 -34.45 7.80 0.77
N PRO A 176 -34.07 8.76 1.62
CA PRO A 176 -35.08 9.50 2.37
C PRO A 176 -35.94 10.23 1.35
N THR A 177 -37.26 10.05 1.45
CA THR A 177 -38.27 10.63 0.56
C THR A 177 -38.15 12.16 0.45
N ASN A 178 -37.42 12.80 1.36
CA ASN A 178 -37.19 14.23 1.40
C ASN A 178 -35.69 14.59 1.43
N GLN A 179 -35.08 14.68 0.25
CA GLN A 179 -33.66 15.00 0.04
C GLN A 179 -33.20 16.32 0.70
N LYS A 180 -34.10 17.29 0.89
CA LYS A 180 -33.77 18.58 1.55
C LYS A 180 -33.41 18.40 3.03
N LYS A 181 -34.15 17.55 3.76
CA LYS A 181 -33.89 17.30 5.18
C LYS A 181 -32.58 16.53 5.37
N HIS A 182 -32.34 15.53 4.51
CA HIS A 182 -31.11 14.74 4.54
C HIS A 182 -29.86 15.57 4.21
N LYS A 183 -29.94 16.51 3.25
CA LYS A 183 -28.84 17.44 2.95
C LYS A 183 -28.50 18.35 4.14
N ALA A 184 -29.50 18.79 4.90
CA ALA A 184 -29.29 19.59 6.11
C ALA A 184 -28.66 18.76 7.25
N GLU A 185 -29.10 17.51 7.42
CA GLU A 185 -28.54 16.59 8.41
C GLU A 185 -27.07 16.23 8.10
N LEU A 186 -26.75 15.92 6.83
CA LEU A 186 -25.37 15.68 6.38
C LEU A 186 -24.47 16.89 6.60
N LYS A 187 -24.96 18.11 6.32
CA LYS A 187 -24.23 19.35 6.58
C LYS A 187 -23.93 19.51 8.07
N GLY A 188 -24.92 19.28 8.94
CA GLY A 188 -24.75 19.35 10.39
C GLY A 188 -23.85 18.26 10.98
N LEU A 189 -23.81 17.06 10.37
CA LEU A 189 -22.88 15.99 10.77
C LEU A 189 -21.45 16.31 10.32
N TYR A 190 -21.28 16.84 9.12
CA TYR A 190 -19.99 17.29 8.60
C TYR A 190 -19.38 18.42 9.43
N GLU A 191 -20.19 19.42 9.80
CA GLU A 191 -19.76 20.53 10.68
C GLU A 191 -19.34 20.04 12.07
N ARG A 192 -20.09 19.11 12.67
CA ARG A 192 -19.73 18.48 13.95
C ARG A 192 -18.44 17.66 13.87
N SER A 193 -18.23 16.94 12.77
CA SER A 193 -16.98 16.21 12.50
C SER A 193 -15.79 17.17 12.33
N LEU A 194 -15.98 18.28 11.62
CA LEU A 194 -14.96 19.32 11.45
C LEU A 194 -14.54 19.97 12.78
N VAL A 195 -15.48 20.18 13.71
CA VAL A 195 -15.17 20.70 15.04
C VAL A 195 -14.31 19.72 15.83
N LYS A 196 -14.66 18.42 15.84
CA LYS A 196 -13.84 17.38 16.45
C LYS A 196 -12.45 17.28 15.81
N TYR A 197 -12.36 17.44 14.49
CA TYR A 197 -11.09 17.45 13.77
C TYR A 197 -10.23 18.67 14.11
N LYS A 198 -10.83 19.86 14.26
CA LYS A 198 -10.13 21.08 14.73
C LYS A 198 -9.62 20.92 16.15
N GLN A 199 -10.42 20.33 17.04
CA GLN A 199 -10.00 20.05 18.42
C GLN A 199 -8.87 19.01 18.47
N ALA A 200 -8.93 17.96 17.64
CA ALA A 200 -7.87 16.97 17.52
C ALA A 200 -6.57 17.55 16.95
N LEU A 201 -6.66 18.54 16.04
CA LEU A 201 -5.50 19.27 15.53
C LEU A 201 -4.86 20.19 16.57
N GLN A 202 -5.66 20.80 17.46
CA GLN A 202 -5.15 21.61 18.58
C GLN A 202 -4.44 20.79 19.66
N ALA A 203 -4.60 19.46 19.66
CA ALA A 203 -3.90 18.54 20.56
C ALA A 203 -2.50 18.11 20.03
N GLY A 204 -2.15 18.46 18.79
CA GLY A 204 -0.79 18.32 18.25
C GLY A 204 0.03 19.61 18.45
N PRO A 205 1.37 19.54 18.57
CA PRO A 205 2.17 20.74 18.81
C PRO A 205 2.01 21.71 17.62
N ILE A 206 1.54 22.94 17.92
CA ILE A 206 1.28 24.07 17.01
C ILE A 206 2.41 24.36 16.00
N LYS A 207 3.63 23.87 16.27
CA LYS A 207 4.78 23.93 15.35
C LYS A 207 4.57 23.11 14.06
N LEU A 208 3.89 21.96 14.15
CA LEU A 208 3.67 21.08 12.99
C LEU A 208 2.64 21.68 12.01
N GLU A 209 1.63 22.38 12.52
CA GLU A 209 0.62 23.03 11.68
C GLU A 209 1.21 24.17 10.85
N LYS A 210 2.05 25.01 11.46
CA LYS A 210 2.75 26.08 10.74
C LYS A 210 3.71 25.53 9.68
N GLN A 211 4.36 24.40 9.97
CA GLN A 211 5.26 23.74 9.03
C GLN A 211 4.51 23.10 7.87
N ILE A 212 3.40 22.39 8.12
CA ILE A 212 2.54 21.84 7.07
C ILE A 212 1.91 22.95 6.22
N GLN A 213 1.49 24.07 6.83
CA GLN A 213 1.00 25.23 6.08
C GLN A 213 2.11 25.85 5.21
N HIS A 214 3.35 25.87 5.68
CA HIS A 214 4.49 26.35 4.90
C HIS A 214 4.79 25.41 3.72
N GLU A 215 4.82 24.11 3.95
CA GLU A 215 5.04 23.09 2.92
C GLU A 215 3.93 23.08 1.87
N ILE A 216 2.65 23.19 2.27
CA ILE A 216 1.52 23.31 1.32
C ILE A 216 1.68 24.56 0.45
N ARG A 217 2.06 25.71 1.04
CA ARG A 217 2.30 26.94 0.26
C ARG A 217 3.46 26.76 -0.72
N HIS A 218 4.54 26.12 -0.27
CA HIS A 218 5.73 25.88 -1.09
C HIS A 218 5.43 24.92 -2.26
N VAL A 219 4.76 23.79 -1.99
CA VAL A 219 4.35 22.82 -3.03
C VAL A 219 3.33 23.44 -3.99
N THR A 220 2.38 24.24 -3.50
CA THR A 220 1.41 24.94 -4.37
C THR A 220 2.10 25.96 -5.26
N ALA A 221 3.11 26.68 -4.74
CA ALA A 221 3.91 27.61 -5.55
C ALA A 221 4.74 26.85 -6.61
N HIS A 222 5.36 25.74 -6.24
CA HIS A 222 6.15 24.92 -7.16
C HIS A 222 5.28 24.27 -8.26
N LEU A 223 4.11 23.73 -7.89
CA LEU A 223 3.13 23.21 -8.84
C LEU A 223 2.62 24.31 -9.78
N ARG A 224 2.37 25.53 -9.28
CA ARG A 224 2.02 26.67 -10.15
C ARG A 224 3.15 26.99 -11.14
N CYS A 225 4.41 26.96 -10.71
CA CYS A 225 5.56 27.17 -11.60
C CYS A 225 5.73 26.09 -12.66
N MET A 226 5.30 24.85 -12.39
CA MET A 226 5.36 23.73 -13.35
C MET A 226 4.12 23.66 -14.28
N VAL A 227 2.94 23.98 -13.76
CA VAL A 227 1.67 23.91 -14.50
C VAL A 227 1.48 25.13 -15.40
N LEU A 228 1.99 26.30 -15.03
CA LEU A 228 1.85 27.53 -15.83
C LEU A 228 2.53 27.43 -17.21
N PRO A 229 3.76 26.90 -17.36
CA PRO A 229 4.36 26.63 -18.67
C PRO A 229 3.53 25.63 -19.49
N HIS A 230 3.04 24.57 -18.85
CA HIS A 230 2.25 23.54 -19.53
C HIS A 230 0.90 24.10 -20.03
N TRP A 231 0.25 24.93 -19.22
CA TRP A 231 -0.96 25.65 -19.59
C TRP A 231 -0.70 26.62 -20.74
N ARG A 232 0.42 27.37 -20.70
CA ARG A 232 0.82 28.27 -21.79
C ARG A 232 1.06 27.50 -23.10
N VAL A 233 1.76 26.37 -23.06
CA VAL A 233 1.97 25.52 -24.25
C VAL A 233 0.65 24.99 -24.79
N CYS A 234 -0.22 24.44 -23.95
CA CYS A 234 -1.54 23.95 -24.38
C CYS A 234 -2.40 25.08 -24.95
N HIS A 235 -2.35 26.28 -24.38
CA HIS A 235 -3.07 27.45 -24.88
C HIS A 235 -2.52 27.92 -26.24
N THR A 236 -1.19 27.98 -26.39
CA THR A 236 -0.54 28.35 -27.65
C THR A 236 -0.84 27.32 -28.75
N VAL A 237 -0.79 26.02 -28.45
CA VAL A 237 -1.13 24.94 -29.40
C VAL A 237 -2.61 25.01 -29.78
N ARG A 238 -3.51 25.27 -28.83
CA ARG A 238 -4.95 25.42 -29.10
C ARG A 238 -5.23 26.64 -29.98
N ARG A 239 -4.53 27.75 -29.77
CA ARG A 239 -4.64 28.96 -30.60
C ARG A 239 -4.07 28.73 -32.01
N ALA A 240 -2.91 28.10 -32.12
CA ALA A 240 -2.32 27.73 -33.41
C ALA A 240 -3.23 26.77 -34.21
N ASN A 241 -3.84 25.80 -33.54
CA ASN A 241 -4.81 24.89 -34.18
C ASN A 241 -6.08 25.61 -34.64
N ALA A 242 -6.53 26.64 -33.92
CA ALA A 242 -7.68 27.46 -34.32
C ALA A 242 -7.35 28.37 -35.52
N GLU A 243 -6.09 28.79 -35.69
CA GLU A 243 -5.64 29.60 -36.83
C GLU A 243 -5.42 28.74 -38.11
N VAL A 244 -5.14 27.44 -37.97
CA VAL A 244 -4.89 26.51 -39.10
C VAL A 244 -6.17 25.78 -39.56
N SER A 245 -7.21 25.67 -38.73
CA SER A 245 -8.47 25.01 -39.06
C SER A 245 -9.68 25.91 -38.76
N PRO A 246 -10.13 26.73 -39.72
CA PRO A 246 -11.27 27.64 -39.53
C PRO A 246 -12.64 26.92 -39.49
N GLU A 247 -12.69 25.59 -39.65
CA GLU A 247 -13.95 24.82 -39.75
C GLU A 247 -14.22 23.88 -38.55
N SER A 248 -13.80 24.23 -37.34
CA SER A 248 -14.33 23.58 -36.13
C SER A 248 -15.17 24.57 -35.33
N PRO A 249 -16.52 24.54 -35.43
CA PRO A 249 -17.40 25.45 -34.73
C PRO A 249 -17.54 25.01 -33.28
N LEU A 250 -16.59 25.38 -32.43
CA LEU A 250 -16.90 25.52 -31.00
C LEU A 250 -17.47 26.92 -30.82
N SER A 251 -18.80 26.96 -30.86
CA SER A 251 -19.64 28.15 -30.73
C SER A 251 -19.11 29.13 -29.68
N SER A 252 -19.14 30.41 -30.01
CA SER A 252 -18.78 31.56 -29.18
C SER A 252 -19.44 31.60 -27.78
N ARG A 253 -20.39 30.71 -27.49
CA ARG A 253 -20.99 30.49 -26.16
C ARG A 253 -20.07 29.85 -25.11
N GLN A 254 -18.92 29.27 -25.49
CA GLN A 254 -17.97 28.70 -24.51
C GLN A 254 -16.87 29.68 -24.06
N LEU A 255 -16.81 30.89 -24.64
CA LEU A 255 -15.81 31.91 -24.29
C LEU A 255 -16.24 32.81 -23.12
N GLU A 256 -17.52 32.81 -22.72
CA GLU A 256 -18.01 33.67 -21.62
C GLU A 256 -17.93 33.03 -20.22
N LEU A 257 -17.66 31.72 -20.12
CA LEU A 257 -17.67 31.01 -18.83
C LEU A 257 -16.30 30.94 -18.12
N VAL A 258 -15.28 31.66 -18.61
CA VAL A 258 -13.92 31.65 -18.04
C VAL A 258 -13.33 33.06 -17.92
N GLN A 259 -14.09 33.98 -17.32
CA GLN A 259 -13.50 35.10 -16.56
C GLN A 259 -13.47 34.74 -15.08
#